data_AF-A0A2U1ATV0-F1
#
_entry.id   AF-A0A2U1ATV0-F1
#
_cell.length_a   1.000
_cell.length_b   1.000
_cell.length_c   1.000
_cell.angle_alpha   90.00
_cell.angle_beta   90.00
_cell.angle_gamma   90.00
#
_symmetry.space_group_name_H-M   'P 1'
#
loop_
_entity.id
_entity.type
_entity.pdbx_description
1 polymer ?
#
loop_
_entity_poly.entity_id
_entity_poly.type
_entity_poly.pdbx_seq_one_letter_code
_entity_poly.pdbx_strand_id
1 'polypeptide(L)'
;MKKWLLLIAFCCAGLIPAGAEEPEDVPPPPPPLKSEKERRTSFAIWRAFSSLPEKERREMVKLQRTDPEKFRKVMTEKGEALLKADRDRLIELRSMVAEYISTADSDRREELYKKIEANVRFDYFKRLEENRRHLEEMKRRARGLEAELNKREKNAEAAIKARIDAILRGDPDPEAPRPHPRRKK
;
A
#
# COMPACT_ATOMS: atom_id res chain seq x y z
N MET A 1 -7.26 -11.90 50.11
CA MET A 1 -8.22 -13.02 50.08
C MET A 1 -7.96 -13.87 48.83
N LYS A 2 -7.75 -15.18 49.06
CA LYS A 2 -7.97 -16.34 48.16
C LYS A 2 -7.34 -16.33 46.75
N LYS A 3 -6.29 -17.15 46.52
CA LYS A 3 -6.31 -18.53 45.93
C LYS A 3 -6.32 -18.44 44.38
N TRP A 4 -5.50 -19.10 43.54
CA TRP A 4 -4.74 -20.36 43.56
C TRP A 4 -3.79 -20.34 42.32
N LEU A 5 -2.51 -20.74 42.42
CA LEU A 5 -1.95 -22.08 42.09
C LEU A 5 -2.08 -22.42 40.58
N LEU A 6 -1.03 -22.72 39.80
CA LEU A 6 0.03 -23.71 40.03
C LEU A 6 1.33 -23.46 39.23
N LEU A 7 2.44 -23.71 39.91
CA LEU A 7 3.74 -24.11 39.37
C LEU A 7 3.65 -25.50 38.72
N ILE A 8 4.40 -25.71 37.63
CA ILE A 8 5.19 -26.95 37.44
C ILE A 8 6.55 -26.54 36.87
N ALA A 9 7.59 -26.73 37.68
CA ALA A 9 8.97 -26.85 37.23
C ALA A 9 9.18 -28.30 36.77
N PHE A 10 9.96 -28.53 35.72
CA PHE A 10 10.79 -29.73 35.65
C PHE A 10 11.97 -29.51 34.70
N CYS A 11 13.17 -29.54 35.28
CA CYS A 11 14.41 -29.73 34.57
C CYS A 11 14.39 -31.07 33.84
N CYS A 12 14.68 -31.07 32.55
CA CYS A 12 15.37 -32.18 31.92
C CYS A 12 16.66 -31.63 31.32
N ALA A 13 17.72 -31.64 32.13
CA ALA A 13 19.05 -31.82 31.58
C ALA A 13 19.08 -33.23 30.98
N GLY A 14 19.03 -33.29 29.65
CA GLY A 14 19.24 -34.50 28.87
C GLY A 14 20.15 -34.14 27.72
N LEU A 15 21.40 -34.59 27.80
CA LEU A 15 22.33 -34.69 26.68
C LEU A 15 21.61 -35.28 25.45
N ILE A 16 21.54 -34.52 24.36
CA ILE A 16 21.27 -34.98 22.99
C ILE A 16 22.33 -34.29 22.10
N PRO A 17 22.99 -35.03 21.19
CA PRO A 17 24.38 -34.81 20.80
C PRO A 17 24.56 -33.62 19.85
N ALA A 18 25.82 -33.21 19.67
CA ALA A 18 26.22 -32.31 18.59
C ALA A 18 25.68 -32.83 17.25
N GLY A 19 24.66 -32.16 16.70
CA GLY A 19 23.98 -32.57 15.48
C GLY A 19 22.46 -32.48 15.59
N ALA A 20 21.92 -31.27 15.78
CA ALA A 20 20.50 -31.00 15.55
C ALA A 20 20.42 -29.84 14.57
N GLU A 21 19.97 -30.17 13.37
CA GLU A 21 19.70 -29.26 12.26
C GLU A 21 18.84 -28.08 12.72
N GLU A 22 19.20 -26.87 12.28
CA GLU A 22 18.37 -25.67 12.50
C GLU A 22 16.98 -25.92 11.90
N PRO A 23 15.87 -25.60 12.60
CA PRO A 23 14.56 -25.77 12.03
C PRO A 23 14.38 -24.81 10.85
N GLU A 24 14.42 -25.35 9.64
CA GLU A 24 13.95 -24.70 8.42
C GLU A 24 12.46 -24.36 8.53
N ASP A 25 12.08 -23.27 7.85
CA ASP A 25 10.70 -22.90 7.48
C ASP A 25 9.73 -22.38 8.55
N VAL A 26 10.17 -21.44 9.39
CA VAL A 26 9.20 -20.47 9.97
C VAL A 26 8.95 -19.38 8.92
N PRO A 27 7.69 -19.21 8.40
CA PRO A 27 7.40 -18.15 7.45
C PRO A 27 7.75 -16.80 8.07
N PRO A 28 8.33 -15.87 7.30
CA PRO A 28 8.72 -14.57 7.83
C PRO A 28 7.50 -13.91 8.48
N PRO A 29 7.66 -13.31 9.67
CA PRO A 29 6.54 -12.67 10.34
C PRO A 29 5.90 -11.63 9.40
N PRO A 30 4.57 -11.49 9.42
CA PRO A 30 3.89 -10.53 8.57
C PRO A 30 4.51 -9.14 8.80
N PRO A 31 4.69 -8.35 7.72
CA PRO A 31 5.29 -7.03 7.86
C PRO A 31 4.48 -6.20 8.87
N PRO A 32 5.15 -5.39 9.71
CA PRO A 32 4.48 -4.58 10.71
C PRO A 32 3.44 -3.69 10.04
N LEU A 33 2.25 -3.60 10.66
CA LEU A 33 1.19 -2.72 10.19
C LEU A 33 1.72 -1.28 10.18
N LYS A 34 1.66 -0.64 9.00
CA LYS A 34 2.03 0.77 8.87
C LYS A 34 1.20 1.63 9.83
N SER A 35 1.85 2.60 10.46
CA SER A 35 1.17 3.61 11.27
C SER A 35 0.10 4.34 10.44
N GLU A 36 -0.90 4.92 11.10
CA GLU A 36 -1.97 5.66 10.40
C GLU A 36 -1.41 6.84 9.58
N LYS A 37 -0.40 7.52 10.13
CA LYS A 37 0.33 8.58 9.44
C LYS A 37 0.99 8.07 8.17
N GLU A 38 1.70 6.94 8.23
CA GLU A 38 2.34 6.33 7.06
C GLU A 38 1.33 5.87 6.01
N ARG A 39 0.18 5.32 6.44
CA ARG A 39 -0.92 4.95 5.54
C ARG A 39 -1.46 6.16 4.81
N ARG A 40 -1.73 7.25 5.53
CA ARG A 40 -2.23 8.51 4.96
C ARG A 40 -1.24 9.13 3.98
N THR A 41 0.04 9.20 4.33
CA THR A 41 1.09 9.72 3.44
C THR A 41 1.26 8.84 2.19
N SER A 42 1.24 7.50 2.35
CA SER A 42 1.30 6.57 1.22
C SER A 42 0.13 6.78 0.26
N PHE A 43 -1.08 6.98 0.79
CA PHE A 43 -2.27 7.24 -0.02
C PHE A 43 -2.22 8.59 -0.73
N ALA A 44 -1.72 9.64 -0.06
CA ALA A 44 -1.54 10.96 -0.66
C ALA A 44 -0.51 10.94 -1.80
N ILE A 45 0.61 10.24 -1.63
CA ILE A 45 1.61 10.02 -2.68
C ILE A 45 0.98 9.32 -3.89
N TRP A 46 0.18 8.29 -3.65
CA TRP A 46 -0.51 7.57 -4.72
C TRP A 46 -1.53 8.45 -5.46
N ARG A 47 -2.35 9.24 -4.74
CA ARG A 47 -3.29 10.21 -5.34
C ARG A 47 -2.54 11.25 -6.17
N ALA A 48 -1.45 11.80 -5.62
CA ALA A 48 -0.62 12.77 -6.29
C ALA A 48 0.03 12.22 -7.57
N PHE A 49 0.45 10.94 -7.58
CA PHE A 49 1.00 10.30 -8.77
C PHE A 49 -0.07 10.06 -9.84
N SER A 50 -1.25 9.59 -9.40
CA SER A 50 -2.36 9.23 -10.30
C SER A 50 -3.03 10.44 -10.94
N SER A 51 -2.92 11.61 -10.31
CA SER A 51 -3.41 12.87 -10.86
C SER A 51 -2.47 13.49 -11.90
N LEU A 52 -1.21 13.06 -11.98
CA LEU A 52 -0.25 13.60 -12.95
C LEU A 52 -0.68 13.33 -14.40
N PRO A 53 -0.40 14.27 -15.32
CA PRO A 53 -0.46 14.01 -16.75
C PRO A 53 0.38 12.80 -17.14
N GLU A 54 -0.03 12.08 -18.18
CA GLU A 54 0.64 10.84 -18.62
C GLU A 54 2.14 11.05 -18.92
N LYS A 55 2.51 12.19 -19.51
CA LYS A 55 3.91 12.54 -19.77
C LYS A 55 4.74 12.64 -18.48
N GLU A 56 4.26 13.40 -17.50
CA GLU A 56 4.92 13.55 -16.20
C GLU A 56 4.96 12.22 -15.44
N ARG A 57 3.90 11.41 -15.55
CA ARG A 57 3.86 10.09 -14.92
C ARG A 57 4.97 9.18 -15.45
N ARG A 58 5.21 9.18 -16.76
CA ARG A 58 6.32 8.42 -17.38
C ARG A 58 7.68 8.91 -16.91
N GLU A 59 7.86 10.22 -16.76
CA GLU A 59 9.09 10.80 -16.21
C GLU A 59 9.29 10.37 -14.75
N MET A 60 8.23 10.35 -13.93
CA MET A 60 8.28 9.86 -12.57
C MET A 60 8.60 8.37 -12.48
N VAL A 61 8.08 7.53 -13.39
CA VAL A 61 8.45 6.10 -13.47
C VAL A 61 9.92 5.93 -13.83
N LYS A 62 10.46 6.74 -14.74
CA LYS A 62 11.91 6.72 -15.05
C LYS A 62 12.71 7.14 -13.83
N LEU A 63 12.32 8.23 -13.18
CA LEU A 63 12.97 8.75 -11.99
C LEU A 63 13.00 7.72 -10.86
N GLN A 64 11.90 7.00 -10.65
CA GLN A 64 11.83 5.93 -9.65
C GLN A 64 12.89 4.84 -9.85
N ARG A 65 13.28 4.59 -11.10
CA ARG A 65 14.31 3.58 -11.45
C ARG A 65 15.73 4.15 -11.38
N THR A 66 15.92 5.40 -11.80
CA THR A 66 17.25 6.02 -11.90
C THR A 66 17.71 6.65 -10.59
N ASP A 67 16.78 7.27 -9.84
CA ASP A 67 17.03 7.96 -8.58
C ASP A 67 15.82 7.80 -7.63
N PRO A 68 15.76 6.68 -6.89
CA PRO A 68 14.64 6.38 -5.99
C PRO A 68 14.46 7.40 -4.86
N GLU A 69 15.55 8.02 -4.38
CA GLU A 69 15.48 9.00 -3.29
C GLU A 69 14.85 10.30 -3.78
N LYS A 70 15.27 10.79 -4.94
CA LYS A 70 14.66 11.97 -5.54
C LYS A 70 13.20 11.74 -5.90
N PHE A 71 12.86 10.56 -6.41
CA PHE A 71 11.45 10.17 -6.61
C PHE A 71 10.65 10.25 -5.31
N ARG A 72 11.14 9.63 -4.22
CA ARG A 72 10.48 9.66 -2.91
C ARG A 72 10.25 11.07 -2.42
N LYS A 73 11.27 11.93 -2.52
CA LYS A 73 11.18 13.33 -2.11
C LYS A 73 10.12 14.09 -2.90
N VAL A 74 10.20 14.08 -4.24
CA VAL A 74 9.27 14.80 -5.12
C VAL A 74 7.83 14.34 -4.90
N MET A 75 7.62 13.03 -4.79
CA MET A 75 6.27 12.49 -4.60
C MET A 75 5.71 12.77 -3.21
N THR A 76 6.57 12.80 -2.18
CA THR A 76 6.17 13.21 -0.83
C THR A 76 5.73 14.66 -0.80
N GLU A 77 6.52 15.57 -1.39
CA GLU A 77 6.18 16.99 -1.51
C GLU A 77 4.84 17.20 -2.24
N LYS A 78 4.62 16.52 -3.37
CA LYS A 78 3.34 16.57 -4.09
C LYS A 78 2.18 16.02 -3.27
N GLY A 79 2.39 14.94 -2.51
CA GLY A 79 1.39 14.36 -1.62
C GLY A 79 1.03 15.29 -0.47
N GLU A 80 2.01 15.94 0.16
CA GLU A 80 1.81 16.91 1.23
C GLU A 80 1.11 18.17 0.74
N ALA A 81 1.47 18.69 -0.44
CA ALA A 81 0.79 19.80 -1.07
C ALA A 81 -0.70 19.48 -1.34
N LEU A 82 -0.99 18.26 -1.79
CA LEU A 82 -2.36 17.79 -2.00
C LEU A 82 -3.13 17.73 -0.68
N LEU A 83 -2.55 17.17 0.39
CA LEU A 83 -3.17 17.12 1.71
C LEU A 83 -3.43 18.51 2.29
N LYS A 84 -2.50 19.45 2.08
CA LYS A 84 -2.66 20.85 2.48
C LYS A 84 -3.83 21.49 1.74
N ALA A 85 -3.89 21.37 0.42
CA ALA A 85 -4.99 21.93 -0.38
C ALA A 85 -6.35 21.33 0.00
N ASP A 86 -6.42 20.03 0.32
CA ASP A 86 -7.65 19.39 0.80
C ASP A 86 -8.05 19.89 2.20
N ARG A 87 -7.07 20.19 3.08
CA ARG A 87 -7.33 20.78 4.40
C ARG A 87 -7.84 22.22 4.29
N ASP A 88 -7.19 23.03 3.46
CA ASP A 88 -7.53 24.45 3.29
C ASP A 88 -8.95 24.60 2.74
N ARG A 89 -9.33 23.80 1.72
CA ARG A 89 -10.71 23.72 1.21
C ARG A 89 -11.73 23.35 2.30
N LEU A 90 -11.41 22.39 3.15
CA LEU A 90 -12.31 21.99 4.24
C LEU A 90 -12.50 23.12 5.27
N ILE A 91 -11.45 23.91 5.53
CA ILE A 91 -11.53 25.08 6.40
C ILE A 91 -12.44 26.14 5.78
N GLU A 92 -12.26 26.45 4.49
CA GLU A 92 -13.12 27.38 3.76
C GLU A 92 -14.59 26.95 3.78
N LEU A 93 -14.86 25.67 3.50
CA LEU A 93 -16.21 25.11 3.54
C LEU A 93 -16.85 25.26 4.93
N ARG A 94 -16.09 24.96 5.99
CA ARG A 94 -16.56 25.13 7.37
C ARG A 94 -16.85 26.59 7.72
N SER A 95 -16.03 27.51 7.22
CA SER A 95 -16.27 28.94 7.39
C SER A 95 -17.58 29.38 6.73
N MET A 96 -17.84 28.95 5.50
CA MET A 96 -19.10 29.24 4.80
C MET A 96 -20.31 28.65 5.52
N VAL A 97 -20.19 27.43 6.03
CA VAL A 97 -21.26 26.77 6.82
C VAL A 97 -21.52 27.53 8.13
N ALA A 98 -20.47 27.97 8.83
CA ALA A 98 -20.62 28.75 10.05
C ALA A 98 -21.35 30.08 9.79
N GLU A 99 -21.00 30.78 8.71
CA GLU A 99 -21.67 32.00 8.28
C GLU A 99 -23.14 31.76 7.88
N TYR A 100 -23.41 30.65 7.18
CA TYR A 100 -24.76 30.26 6.79
C TYR A 100 -25.68 30.05 8.01
N ILE A 101 -25.14 29.45 9.07
CA ILE A 101 -25.88 29.20 10.32
C ILE A 101 -26.12 30.49 11.10
N SER A 102 -25.14 31.41 11.11
CA SER A 102 -25.20 32.63 11.93
C SER A 102 -25.91 33.80 11.26
N THR A 103 -25.98 33.85 9.93
CA THR A 103 -26.60 34.98 9.22
C THR A 103 -28.12 35.01 9.42
N ALA A 104 -28.67 36.19 9.70
CA ALA A 104 -30.12 36.43 9.75
C ALA A 104 -30.68 36.95 8.41
N ASP A 105 -29.79 37.31 7.47
CA ASP A 105 -30.16 37.80 6.14
C ASP A 105 -30.48 36.62 5.21
N SER A 106 -31.71 36.63 4.67
CA SER A 106 -32.24 35.58 3.80
C SER A 106 -31.50 35.52 2.45
N ASP A 107 -31.20 36.66 1.84
CA ASP A 107 -30.55 36.72 0.53
C ASP A 107 -29.12 36.23 0.65
N ARG A 108 -28.42 36.64 1.71
CA ARG A 108 -27.08 36.15 2.03
C ARG A 108 -27.08 34.65 2.35
N ARG A 109 -28.10 34.16 3.05
CA ARG A 109 -28.24 32.73 3.35
C ARG A 109 -28.40 31.90 2.08
N GLU A 110 -29.18 32.36 1.11
CA GLU A 110 -29.34 31.69 -0.19
C GLU A 110 -28.03 31.71 -1.01
N GLU A 111 -27.32 32.83 -1.02
CA GLU A 111 -26.01 32.93 -1.68
C GLU A 111 -24.99 31.94 -1.09
N LEU A 112 -24.91 31.86 0.23
CA LEU A 112 -24.05 30.92 0.95
C LEU A 112 -24.43 29.47 0.65
N TYR A 113 -25.73 29.15 0.61
CA TYR A 113 -26.19 27.81 0.24
C TYR A 113 -25.66 27.39 -1.15
N LYS A 114 -25.83 28.25 -2.16
CA LYS A 114 -25.34 27.98 -3.53
C LYS A 114 -23.82 27.78 -3.57
N LYS A 115 -23.06 28.57 -2.81
CA LYS A 115 -21.58 28.42 -2.71
C LYS A 115 -21.17 27.13 -2.03
N ILE A 116 -21.84 26.76 -0.93
CA ILE A 116 -21.63 25.50 -0.22
C ILE A 116 -21.95 24.33 -1.14
N GLU A 117 -23.11 24.36 -1.81
CA GLU A 117 -23.52 23.33 -2.77
C GLU A 117 -22.48 23.16 -3.89
N ALA A 118 -22.03 24.26 -4.50
CA ALA A 118 -21.02 24.22 -5.55
C ALA A 118 -19.70 23.57 -5.08
N ASN A 119 -19.25 23.89 -3.87
CA ASN A 119 -18.05 23.28 -3.26
C ASN A 119 -18.23 21.77 -3.01
N VAL A 120 -19.36 21.39 -2.42
CA VAL A 120 -19.67 19.98 -2.14
C VAL A 120 -19.77 19.17 -3.44
N ARG A 121 -20.42 19.73 -4.47
CA ARG A 121 -20.51 19.10 -5.80
C ARG A 121 -19.13 18.94 -6.43
N PHE A 122 -18.29 19.98 -6.39
CA PHE A 122 -16.93 19.91 -6.90
C PHE A 122 -16.12 18.79 -6.23
N ASP A 123 -16.12 18.73 -4.90
CA ASP A 123 -15.40 17.70 -4.15
C ASP A 123 -15.93 16.30 -4.43
N TYR A 124 -17.25 16.14 -4.56
CA TYR A 124 -17.86 14.87 -4.90
C TYR A 124 -17.39 14.38 -6.28
N PHE A 125 -17.51 15.21 -7.32
CA PHE A 125 -17.10 14.82 -8.66
C PHE A 125 -15.59 14.62 -8.80
N LYS A 126 -14.78 15.41 -8.09
CA LYS A 126 -13.33 15.22 -7.99
C LYS A 126 -12.99 13.83 -7.43
N ARG A 127 -13.60 13.44 -6.31
CA ARG A 127 -13.40 12.10 -5.71
C ARG A 127 -13.88 10.98 -6.63
N LEU A 128 -15.01 11.19 -7.30
CA LEU A 128 -15.56 10.21 -8.22
C LEU A 128 -14.61 9.96 -9.40
N GLU A 129 -14.00 11.02 -9.94
CA GLU A 129 -13.00 10.92 -10.99
C GLU A 129 -11.70 10.24 -10.52
N GLU A 130 -11.23 10.56 -9.32
CA GLU A 130 -10.08 9.87 -8.71
C GLU A 130 -10.35 8.37 -8.51
N ASN A 131 -11.56 8.00 -8.07
CA ASN A 131 -11.98 6.61 -7.92
C ASN A 131 -12.03 5.88 -9.27
N ARG A 132 -12.51 6.53 -10.34
CA ARG A 132 -12.47 5.97 -11.70
C ARG A 132 -11.04 5.68 -12.15
N ARG A 133 -10.12 6.63 -11.96
CA ARG A 133 -8.70 6.44 -12.28
C ARG A 133 -8.07 5.31 -11.46
N HIS A 134 -8.42 5.21 -10.18
CA HIS A 134 -7.97 4.11 -9.33
C HIS A 134 -8.43 2.77 -9.88
N LEU A 135 -9.72 2.67 -10.20
CA LEU A 135 -10.33 1.44 -10.71
C LEU A 135 -9.67 0.99 -12.02
N GLU A 136 -9.42 1.92 -12.94
CA GLU A 136 -8.75 1.59 -14.20
C GLU A 136 -7.31 1.11 -14.01
N GLU A 137 -6.56 1.72 -13.10
CA GLU A 137 -5.21 1.26 -12.75
C GLU A 137 -5.25 -0.14 -12.11
N MET A 138 -6.23 -0.44 -11.25
CA MET A 138 -6.40 -1.78 -10.67
C MET A 138 -6.76 -2.81 -11.73
N LYS A 139 -7.68 -2.50 -12.66
CA LYS A 139 -7.99 -3.38 -13.80
C LYS A 139 -6.76 -3.64 -14.66
N ARG A 140 -5.94 -2.61 -14.92
CA ARG A 140 -4.69 -2.76 -15.68
C ARG A 140 -3.71 -3.70 -14.99
N ARG A 141 -3.54 -3.58 -13.67
CA ARG A 141 -2.70 -4.48 -12.88
C ARG A 141 -3.24 -5.91 -12.86
N ALA A 142 -4.55 -6.07 -12.69
CA ALA A 142 -5.21 -7.36 -12.72
C ALA A 142 -4.94 -8.10 -14.04
N ARG A 143 -5.09 -7.42 -15.19
CA ARG A 143 -4.74 -7.98 -16.51
C ARG A 143 -3.29 -8.43 -16.62
N GLY A 144 -2.36 -7.69 -16.00
CA GLY A 144 -0.94 -8.06 -15.98
C GLY A 144 -0.69 -9.34 -15.17
N LEU A 145 -1.31 -9.45 -13.99
CA LEU A 145 -1.22 -10.64 -13.14
C LEU A 145 -1.89 -11.84 -13.80
N GLU A 146 -3.04 -11.65 -14.43
CA GLU A 146 -3.74 -12.68 -15.19
C GLU A 146 -2.88 -13.20 -16.35
N ALA A 147 -2.20 -12.31 -17.09
CA ALA A 147 -1.28 -12.72 -18.15
C ALA A 147 -0.08 -13.52 -17.60
N GLU A 148 0.46 -13.14 -16.44
CA GLU A 148 1.55 -13.88 -15.78
C GLU A 148 1.07 -15.26 -15.31
N LEU A 149 -0.12 -15.34 -14.72
CA LEU A 149 -0.74 -16.58 -14.28
C LEU A 149 -0.97 -17.52 -15.47
N ASN A 150 -1.59 -17.02 -16.55
CA ASN A 150 -1.80 -17.79 -17.78
C ASN A 150 -0.47 -18.29 -18.38
N LYS A 151 0.61 -17.50 -18.29
CA LYS A 151 1.94 -17.93 -18.73
C LYS A 151 2.48 -19.08 -17.87
N ARG A 152 2.30 -19.02 -16.55
CA ARG A 152 2.71 -20.09 -15.63
C ARG A 152 1.91 -21.36 -15.87
N GLU A 153 0.60 -21.25 -16.02
CA GLU A 153 -0.28 -22.39 -16.31
C GLU A 153 0.12 -23.10 -17.61
N LYS A 154 0.37 -22.35 -18.69
CA LYS A 154 0.83 -22.92 -19.97
C LYS A 154 2.18 -23.63 -19.86
N ASN A 155 3.02 -23.23 -18.92
CA ASN A 155 4.34 -23.81 -18.70
C ASN A 155 4.36 -24.83 -17.56
N ALA A 156 3.21 -25.14 -16.95
CA ALA A 156 3.13 -25.92 -15.71
C ALA A 156 3.79 -27.29 -15.86
N GLU A 157 3.46 -28.04 -16.92
CA GLU A 157 4.04 -29.37 -17.17
C GLU A 157 5.56 -29.33 -17.35
N ALA A 158 6.09 -28.32 -18.04
CA ALA A 158 7.52 -28.14 -18.22
C ALA A 158 8.23 -27.80 -16.89
N ALA A 159 7.61 -26.95 -16.06
CA ALA A 159 8.10 -26.62 -14.72
C ALA A 159 8.07 -27.84 -13.79
N ILE A 160 6.97 -28.62 -13.80
CA ILE A 160 6.83 -29.85 -13.03
C ILE A 160 7.92 -30.85 -13.44
N LYS A 161 8.10 -31.07 -14.75
CA LYS A 161 9.15 -31.96 -15.24
C LYS A 161 10.55 -31.49 -14.82
N ALA A 162 10.86 -30.20 -14.99
CA ALA A 162 12.16 -29.66 -14.60
C ALA A 162 12.43 -29.84 -13.09
N ARG A 163 11.40 -29.69 -12.26
CA ARG A 163 11.47 -29.94 -10.82
C ARG A 163 11.71 -31.41 -10.49
N ILE A 164 10.98 -32.33 -11.13
CA ILE A 164 11.20 -33.79 -10.99
C ILE A 164 12.63 -34.14 -11.40
N ASP A 165 13.10 -33.64 -12.55
CA ASP A 165 14.46 -33.89 -13.05
C ASP A 165 15.55 -33.32 -12.11
N ALA A 166 15.30 -32.19 -11.44
CA ALA A 166 16.21 -31.64 -10.44
C ALA A 166 16.27 -32.53 -9.19
N ILE A 167 15.12 -32.97 -8.67
CA ILE A 167 15.02 -33.87 -7.52
C ILE A 167 15.76 -35.18 -7.79
N LEU A 168 15.55 -35.79 -8.96
CA LEU A 168 16.20 -37.05 -9.34
C LEU A 168 17.73 -36.91 -9.49
N ARG A 169 18.23 -35.71 -9.79
CA ARG A 169 19.67 -35.41 -9.88
C ARG A 169 20.29 -34.96 -8.56
N GLY A 170 19.48 -34.67 -7.54
CA GLY A 170 19.94 -34.05 -6.29
C GLY A 170 20.30 -32.57 -6.43
N ASP A 171 19.80 -31.90 -7.47
CA ASP A 171 19.99 -30.46 -7.70
C ASP A 171 19.02 -29.63 -6.85
N PRO A 172 19.35 -28.36 -6.53
CA PRO A 172 18.42 -27.45 -5.87
C PRO A 172 17.13 -27.24 -6.65
N ASP A 173 16.00 -27.14 -5.94
CA ASP A 173 14.68 -26.95 -6.56
C ASP A 173 14.65 -25.66 -7.42
N PRO A 174 14.41 -25.78 -8.74
CA PRO A 174 14.41 -24.63 -9.65
C PRO A 174 13.28 -23.63 -9.36
N GLU A 175 12.23 -24.04 -8.65
CA GLU A 175 11.10 -23.19 -8.25
C GLU A 175 11.18 -22.71 -6.78
N ALA A 176 12.29 -23.01 -6.07
CA ALA A 176 12.47 -22.51 -4.71
C ALA A 176 12.45 -20.97 -4.67
N PRO A 177 11.81 -20.36 -3.66
CA PRO A 177 11.92 -18.92 -3.42
C PRO A 177 13.40 -18.55 -3.33
N ARG A 178 13.87 -17.65 -4.20
CA ARG A 178 15.27 -17.22 -4.13
C ARG A 178 15.53 -16.61 -2.75
N PRO A 179 16.64 -16.97 -2.07
CA PRO A 179 16.97 -16.37 -0.79
C PRO A 179 16.97 -14.86 -0.92
N HIS A 180 16.20 -14.17 -0.08
CA HIS A 180 16.26 -12.72 -0.03
C HIS A 180 17.70 -12.31 0.26
N PRO A 181 18.30 -11.40 -0.54
CA PRO A 181 19.65 -10.94 -0.27
C PRO A 181 19.65 -10.36 1.15
N ARG A 182 20.37 -11.03 2.07
CA ARG A 182 20.58 -10.56 3.43
C ARG A 182 21.06 -9.11 3.32
N ARG A 183 20.26 -8.15 3.81
CA ARG A 183 20.73 -6.78 3.99
C ARG A 183 21.99 -6.88 4.85
N LYS A 184 23.16 -6.64 4.27
CA LYS A 184 24.38 -6.44 5.05
C LYS A 184 24.09 -5.28 5.99
N LYS A 185 24.15 -5.56 7.30
CA LYS A 185 24.08 -4.54 8.35
C LYS A 185 25.29 -3.64 8.26
#